data_AF-A0A256I6S1-F1
#
_entry.id   AF-A0A256I6S1-F1
#
_cell.length_a   1.000
_cell.length_b   1.000
_cell.length_c   1.000
_cell.angle_alpha   90.00
_cell.angle_beta   90.00
_cell.angle_gamma   90.00
#
_symmetry.space_group_name_H-M   'P 1'
#
loop_
_entity.id
_entity.type
_entity.pdbx_description
1 polymer ?
#
loop_
_entity_poly.entity_id
_entity_poly.type
_entity_poly.pdbx_seq_one_letter_code
_entity_poly.pdbx_strand_id
1 'polypeptide(L)' 'MRFPSPSLPEYALNTAVVVLTLAVLQYTGWLSDDPAGLDPAFLAVVAVTFPAFSYLIALVTANVRSNAG' A
#
# COMPACT_ATOMS: atom_id res chain seq x y z
N MET A 1 18.18 14.75 -8.75
CA MET A 1 16.99 13.98 -8.36
C MET A 1 17.42 12.98 -7.29
N ARG A 2 16.82 13.01 -6.09
CA ARG A 2 17.17 12.12 -4.98
C ARG A 2 16.18 10.96 -4.92
N PHE A 3 16.67 9.73 -4.97
CA PHE A 3 15.84 8.54 -4.85
C PHE A 3 15.67 8.15 -3.38
N PRO A 4 14.44 7.83 -2.93
CA PRO A 4 14.23 7.28 -1.61
C PRO A 4 14.78 5.85 -1.54
N SER A 5 15.40 5.50 -0.41
CA SER A 5 15.93 4.17 -0.12
C SER A 5 15.18 3.54 1.05
N PRO A 6 13.89 3.16 0.88
CA PRO A 6 13.13 2.52 1.94
C PRO A 6 13.67 1.11 2.24
N SER A 7 13.54 0.70 3.49
CA SER A 7 13.78 -0.68 3.95
C SER A 7 12.77 -1.62 3.29
N LEU A 8 13.24 -2.46 2.35
CA LEU A 8 12.42 -3.48 1.69
C LEU A 8 11.59 -4.36 2.66
N PRO A 9 12.13 -4.89 3.77
CA PRO A 9 11.35 -5.73 4.67
C PRO A 9 10.23 -4.96 5.38
N GLU A 10 10.47 -3.70 5.74
CA GLU A 10 9.47 -2.83 6.38
C GLU A 10 8.35 -2.47 5.40
N TYR A 11 8.71 -2.23 4.14
CA TYR A 11 7.76 -1.98 3.06
C TYR A 11 6.84 -3.17 2.79
N ALA A 12 7.43 -4.37 2.74
CA ALA A 12 6.69 -5.61 2.57
C ALA A 12 5.76 -5.86 3.77
N LEU A 13 6.24 -5.64 4.99
CA LEU A 13 5.45 -5.83 6.21
C LEU A 13 4.27 -4.84 6.28
N ASN A 14 4.50 -3.55 6.00
CA ASN A 14 3.44 -2.54 5.96
C ASN A 14 2.38 -2.87 4.90
N THR A 15 2.82 -3.30 3.72
CA THR A 15 1.92 -3.73 2.65
C THR A 15 1.08 -4.94 3.09
N ALA A 16 1.71 -5.94 3.72
CA ALA A 16 1.02 -7.12 4.23
C ALA A 16 -0.02 -6.75 5.29
N VAL A 17 0.31 -5.83 6.21
CA VAL A 17 -0.64 -5.34 7.23
C VAL A 17 -1.84 -4.65 6.58
N VAL A 18 -1.63 -3.81 5.57
CA VAL A 18 -2.74 -3.14 4.85
C VAL A 18 -3.63 -4.15 4.14
N VAL A 19 -3.04 -5.07 3.38
CA VAL A 19 -3.80 -6.10 2.64
C VAL A 19 -4.57 -6.99 3.61
N LEU A 20 -3.94 -7.41 4.72
CA LEU A 20 -4.59 -8.22 5.75
C LEU A 20 -5.75 -7.47 6.41
N THR A 21 -5.57 -6.18 6.71
CA THR A 21 -6.63 -5.35 7.30
C THR A 21 -7.83 -5.25 6.36
N LEU A 22 -7.59 -5.03 5.07
CA LEU A 22 -8.66 -4.98 4.07
C LEU A 22 -9.34 -6.35 3.90
N ALA A 23 -8.57 -7.43 3.92
CA ALA A 23 -9.11 -8.78 3.87
C ALA A 23 -10.03 -9.06 5.07
N VAL A 24 -9.65 -8.64 6.28
CA VAL A 24 -10.49 -8.75 7.48
C VAL A 24 -11.77 -7.94 7.31
N LEU A 25 -11.68 -6.70 6.81
CA LEU A 25 -12.87 -5.85 6.58
C LEU A 25 -13.80 -6.42 5.51
N GLN A 26 -13.27 -7.05 4.47
CA GLN A 26 -14.09 -7.77 3.49
C GLN A 26 -14.75 -9.00 4.12
N TYR A 27 -13.98 -9.80 4.86
CA TYR A 27 -14.47 -11.01 5.50
C TYR A 27 -15.61 -10.74 6.50
N THR A 28 -15.57 -9.60 7.22
CA THR A 28 -16.64 -9.20 8.13
C THR A 28 -17.84 -8.55 7.44
N GLY A 29 -17.83 -8.43 6.11
CA GLY A 29 -18.88 -7.76 5.33
C GLY A 29 -18.92 -6.25 5.50
N TRP A 30 -17.85 -5.63 6.02
CA TRP A 30 -17.78 -4.18 6.23
C TRP A 30 -17.35 -3.40 4.98
N LEU A 31 -16.60 -4.06 4.08
CA LEU A 31 -15.99 -3.41 2.92
C LEU A 31 -16.60 -3.83 1.58
N SER A 32 -17.20 -5.02 1.51
CA SER A 32 -17.80 -5.56 0.29
C SER A 32 -19.08 -6.31 0.61
N ASP A 33 -20.11 -6.09 -0.21
CA ASP A 33 -21.36 -6.85 -0.18
C ASP A 33 -21.26 -8.16 -0.98
N ASP A 34 -20.06 -8.53 -1.47
CA ASP A 34 -19.85 -9.76 -2.22
C ASP A 34 -20.20 -10.98 -1.34
N PRO A 35 -21.17 -11.82 -1.74
CA PRO A 35 -21.58 -12.99 -0.98
C PRO A 35 -20.46 -14.03 -0.79
N ALA A 36 -19.37 -13.96 -1.57
CA ALA A 36 -18.18 -14.78 -1.39
C ALA A 36 -17.30 -14.33 -0.19
N GLY A 37 -17.53 -13.14 0.37
CA GLY A 37 -16.86 -12.61 1.57
C GLY A 37 -15.42 -12.10 1.37
N LEU A 38 -14.74 -12.52 0.30
CA LEU A 38 -13.41 -12.01 -0.07
C LEU A 38 -13.34 -11.78 -1.57
N ASP A 39 -12.72 -10.67 -1.97
CA ASP A 39 -12.33 -10.37 -3.35
C ASP A 39 -10.79 -10.43 -3.47
N PRO A 40 -10.24 -11.58 -3.91
CA PRO A 40 -8.80 -11.75 -4.07
C PRO A 40 -8.20 -10.84 -5.14
N ALA A 41 -8.97 -10.46 -6.16
CA ALA A 41 -8.49 -9.59 -7.23
C ALA A 41 -8.26 -8.17 -6.69
N PHE A 42 -9.20 -7.65 -5.90
CA PHE A 42 -9.02 -6.38 -5.19
C PHE A 42 -7.79 -6.40 -4.28
N LEU A 43 -7.64 -7.45 -3.46
CA LEU A 43 -6.51 -7.56 -2.54
C LEU A 43 -5.16 -7.61 -3.28
N ALA A 44 -5.10 -8.32 -4.41
CA ALA A 44 -3.91 -8.37 -5.27
C ALA A 44 -3.59 -6.99 -5.88
N VAL A 45 -4.60 -6.27 -6.36
CA VAL A 45 -4.43 -4.91 -6.89
C VAL A 45 -3.90 -3.97 -5.80
N VAL A 46 -4.44 -4.04 -4.58
CA VAL A 46 -3.95 -3.23 -3.46
C VAL A 46 -2.51 -3.61 -3.08
N ALA A 47 -2.18 -4.90 -3.05
CA ALA A 47 -0.83 -5.38 -2.72
C ALA A 47 0.25 -4.83 -3.67
N VAL A 48 -0.11 -4.53 -4.92
CA VAL A 48 0.80 -3.94 -5.91
C VAL A 48 0.77 -2.42 -5.87
N THR A 49 -0.43 -1.82 -5.85
CA THR A 49 -0.59 -0.37 -5.96
C THR A 49 -0.15 0.35 -4.69
N PHE A 50 -0.41 -0.19 -3.52
CA PHE A 50 -0.04 0.43 -2.24
C PHE A 50 1.47 0.72 -2.12
N PRO A 51 2.39 -0.25 -2.29
CA PRO A 51 3.82 0.04 -2.25
C PRO A 51 4.26 0.94 -3.42
N ALA A 52 3.69 0.80 -4.61
CA ALA A 52 4.04 1.66 -5.75
C ALA A 52 3.73 3.14 -5.47
N PHE A 53 2.51 3.46 -5.04
CA PHE A 53 2.13 4.84 -4.70
C PHE A 53 2.89 5.37 -3.49
N SER A 54 3.12 4.52 -2.48
CA SER A 54 3.92 4.91 -1.32
C SER A 54 5.35 5.32 -1.73
N TYR A 55 5.93 4.61 -2.70
CA TYR A 55 7.27 4.90 -3.20
C TYR A 55 7.29 6.22 -3.98
N LEU A 56 6.29 6.43 -4.85
CA LEU A 56 6.14 7.68 -5.61
C LEU A 56 5.97 8.89 -4.68
N ILE A 57 5.18 8.77 -3.61
CA ILE A 57 5.02 9.83 -2.61
C ILE A 57 6.36 10.10 -1.90
N ALA A 58 7.08 9.06 -1.49
CA ALA A 58 8.40 9.21 -0.87
C ALA A 58 9.40 9.89 -1.83
N LEU A 59 9.35 9.55 -3.12
CA LEU A 59 10.18 10.16 -4.15
C LEU A 59 9.88 11.65 -4.31
N VAL A 60 8.61 12.02 -4.44
CA VAL A 60 8.21 13.44 -4.53
C VAL A 60 8.65 14.20 -3.27
N THR A 61 8.40 13.63 -2.09
CA THR A 61 8.77 14.25 -0.80
C THR A 61 10.29 14.48 -0.70
N ALA A 62 11.09 13.50 -1.10
CA ALA A 62 12.55 13.60 -1.09
C ALA A 62 13.07 14.71 -2.01
N ASN A 63 12.45 14.90 -3.19
CA ASN A 63 12.86 15.92 -4.15
C ASN A 63 12.34 17.32 -3.78
N VAL A 64 11.14 17.44 -3.20
CA VAL A 64 10.62 18.72 -2.68
C VAL A 64 11.45 19.23 -1.52
N ARG A 65 11.75 18.38 -0.51
CA ARG A 65 12.59 18.78 0.63
C ARG A 65 13.99 19.20 0.19
N SER A 66 14.55 18.54 -0.82
CA SER A 66 15.89 18.86 -1.34
C SER A 66 15.94 20.20 -2.10
N ASN A 67 14.83 20.66 -2.68
CA ASN A 67 14.76 21.94 -3.40
C ASN A 67 14.38 23.12 -2.49
N ALA A 68 13.97 22.85 -1.24
CA ALA A 68 13.59 23.85 -0.25
C ALA A 68 14.75 24.26 0.67
N GLY A 69 15.97 23.83 0.38
CA GLY A 69 17.20 24.14 1.12
C GLY A 69 18.21 24.90 0.28
#